data_AF-A0A0F9D732-F1
#
_entry.id   AF-A0A0F9D732-F1
#
_cell.length_a   1.000
_cell.length_b   1.000
_cell.length_c   1.000
_cell.angle_alpha   90.00
_cell.angle_beta   90.00
_cell.angle_gamma   90.00
#
_symmetry.space_group_name_H-M   'P 1'
#
loop_
_entity.id
_entity.type
_entity.pdbx_description
1 polymer ?
#
loop_
_entity_poly.entity_id
_entity_poly.type
_entity_poly.pdbx_seq_one_letter_code
_entity_poly.pdbx_strand_id
1 'polypeptide(L)'
;NGTVILSDMPVGALLFIEKQLVLLHALASQIPVLDVDKTWSYDENAGLFTTPPVETLRTQKIEEPLVLYPATPEHPAQTKMVSKDVPAGTWTTIHLSGCMAADEKEAMLVRIEALQDGVKKARVLANTTDVVQEGGKKIASVVLDFVFEK
;
A
#
# COMPACT_ATOMS: atom_id res chain seq x y z
N ASN A 1 6.46 21.92 -10.32
CA ASN A 1 5.40 22.22 -11.30
C ASN A 1 4.51 23.30 -10.73
N GLY A 2 4.63 24.53 -11.24
CA GLY A 2 3.90 25.73 -10.75
C GLY A 2 2.41 25.74 -11.07
N THR A 3 1.74 24.62 -10.83
CA THR A 3 0.29 24.49 -11.01
C THR A 3 -0.42 25.17 -9.86
N VAL A 4 -1.20 26.21 -10.15
CA VAL A 4 -2.07 26.86 -9.16
C VAL A 4 -3.29 25.98 -8.96
N ILE A 5 -3.43 25.39 -7.78
CA ILE A 5 -4.56 24.53 -7.42
C ILE A 5 -5.70 25.36 -6.82
N LEU A 6 -5.35 26.38 -6.02
CA LEU A 6 -6.27 27.29 -5.34
C LEU A 6 -5.66 28.69 -5.30
N SER A 7 -6.48 29.73 -5.52
CA SER A 7 -6.10 31.14 -5.46
C SER A 7 -7.04 31.91 -4.51
N ASP A 8 -6.52 32.93 -3.82
CA ASP A 8 -7.28 33.87 -2.98
C ASP A 8 -8.23 33.21 -1.96
N MET A 9 -7.76 32.15 -1.30
CA MET A 9 -8.54 31.45 -0.28
C MET A 9 -8.46 32.15 1.09
N PRO A 10 -9.58 32.31 1.81
CA PRO A 10 -9.58 32.83 3.18
C PRO A 10 -8.73 31.96 4.13
N VAL A 11 -8.12 32.59 5.14
CA VAL A 11 -7.26 31.91 6.14
C VAL A 11 -7.94 30.70 6.80
N GLY A 12 -9.24 30.83 7.13
CA GLY A 12 -10.03 29.75 7.73
C GLY A 12 -10.14 28.52 6.82
N ALA A 13 -10.26 28.71 5.50
CA ALA A 13 -10.30 27.62 4.53
C ALA A 13 -8.92 26.95 4.39
N LEU A 14 -7.83 27.74 4.40
CA LEU A 14 -6.46 27.21 4.37
C LEU A 14 -6.14 26.34 5.60
N LEU A 15 -6.57 26.76 6.80
CA LEU A 15 -6.46 25.95 8.03
C LEU A 15 -7.24 24.64 7.94
N PHE A 16 -8.43 24.68 7.36
CA PHE A 16 -9.22 23.46 7.16
C PHE A 16 -8.53 22.51 6.19
N ILE A 17 -8.04 23.01 5.05
CA ILE A 17 -7.33 22.22 4.05
C ILE A 17 -6.05 21.62 4.64
N GLU A 18 -5.28 22.38 5.43
CA GLU A 18 -4.09 21.88 6.13
C GLU A 18 -4.44 20.66 7.00
N LYS A 19 -5.53 20.72 7.77
CA LYS A 19 -6.01 19.59 8.56
C LYS A 19 -6.42 18.39 7.69
N GLN A 20 -7.10 18.62 6.56
CA GLN A 20 -7.47 17.53 5.63
C GLN A 20 -6.24 16.90 4.97
N LEU A 21 -5.21 17.68 4.63
CA LEU A 21 -3.98 17.15 4.05
C LEU A 21 -3.18 16.30 5.04
N VAL A 22 -3.25 16.59 6.34
CA VAL A 22 -2.67 15.71 7.38
C VAL A 22 -3.39 14.36 7.40
N LEU A 23 -4.72 14.36 7.30
CA LEU A 23 -5.51 13.12 7.24
C LEU A 23 -5.20 12.33 5.97
N LEU A 24 -5.09 13.01 4.82
CA LEU A 24 -4.79 12.37 3.55
C LEU A 24 -3.38 11.78 3.55
N HIS A 25 -2.40 12.48 4.12
CA HIS A 25 -1.05 11.94 4.34
C HIS A 25 -1.08 10.68 5.22
N ALA A 26 -1.81 10.72 6.34
CA ALA A 26 -1.95 9.57 7.23
C ALA A 26 -2.59 8.37 6.52
N LEU A 27 -3.62 8.60 5.71
CA LEU A 27 -4.26 7.56 4.90
C LEU A 27 -3.30 6.97 3.86
N ALA A 28 -2.59 7.83 3.12
CA ALA A 28 -1.60 7.40 2.13
C ALA A 28 -0.44 6.60 2.77
N SER A 29 0.00 6.98 3.98
CA SER A 29 1.04 6.25 4.70
C SER A 29 0.61 4.84 5.12
N GLN A 30 -0.69 4.61 5.33
CA GLN A 30 -1.25 3.31 5.73
C GLN A 30 -1.47 2.37 4.54
N ILE A 31 -1.33 2.83 3.30
CA ILE A 31 -1.48 1.99 2.11
C ILE A 31 -0.44 0.85 2.16
N PRO A 32 -0.88 -0.42 2.07
CA PRO A 32 0.03 -1.56 2.05
C PRO A 32 0.80 -1.60 0.72
N VAL A 33 2.06 -2.00 0.82
CA VAL A 33 2.99 -2.06 -0.30
C VAL A 33 3.22 -3.51 -0.71
N LEU A 34 3.54 -3.73 -1.98
CA LEU A 34 3.94 -5.04 -2.49
C LEU A 34 5.16 -5.60 -1.76
N ASP A 35 5.16 -6.92 -1.55
CA ASP A 35 6.26 -7.62 -0.91
C ASP A 35 7.49 -7.65 -1.81
N VAL A 36 8.65 -7.31 -1.25
CA VAL A 36 9.95 -7.25 -1.95
C VAL A 36 10.52 -8.63 -2.26
N ASP A 37 10.06 -9.68 -1.58
CA ASP A 37 10.54 -11.05 -1.81
C ASP A 37 10.05 -11.64 -3.14
N LYS A 38 8.99 -11.08 -3.71
CA LYS A 38 8.34 -11.60 -4.93
C LYS A 38 8.47 -10.63 -6.10
N THR A 39 8.63 -11.19 -7.29
CA THR A 39 8.55 -10.41 -8.53
C THR A 39 7.09 -10.29 -8.93
N TRP A 40 6.57 -9.06 -8.92
CA TRP A 40 5.20 -8.75 -9.25
C TRP A 40 5.08 -8.21 -10.68
N SER A 41 4.07 -8.67 -11.40
CA SER A 41 3.65 -8.17 -12.71
C SER A 41 2.21 -7.68 -12.60
N TYR A 42 1.91 -6.51 -13.15
CA TYR A 42 0.52 -6.04 -13.21
C TYR A 42 -0.23 -6.81 -14.30
N ASP A 43 -1.38 -7.39 -13.94
CA ASP A 43 -2.29 -8.03 -14.89
C ASP A 43 -3.53 -7.14 -15.09
N GLU A 44 -3.62 -6.50 -16.26
CA GLU A 44 -4.73 -5.60 -16.61
C GLU A 44 -6.09 -6.30 -16.64
N ASN A 45 -6.12 -7.62 -16.91
CA ASN A 45 -7.37 -8.37 -17.00
C ASN A 45 -7.94 -8.69 -15.62
N ALA A 46 -7.06 -8.97 -14.65
CA ALA A 46 -7.43 -9.21 -13.25
C ALA A 46 -7.51 -7.92 -12.42
N GLY A 47 -6.89 -6.83 -12.88
CA GLY A 47 -6.75 -5.58 -12.13
C GLY A 47 -5.87 -5.72 -10.87
N LEU A 48 -5.01 -6.73 -10.83
CA LEU A 48 -4.22 -7.13 -9.67
C LEU A 48 -2.77 -7.38 -10.05
N PHE A 49 -1.87 -7.30 -9.08
CA PHE A 49 -0.50 -7.75 -9.23
C PHE A 49 -0.44 -9.27 -9.06
N THR A 50 0.21 -9.94 -10.01
CA THR A 50 0.39 -11.39 -10.03
C THR A 50 1.88 -11.73 -10.04
N THR A 51 2.22 -12.91 -9.53
CA THR A 51 3.60 -13.45 -9.58
C THR A 51 3.70 -14.48 -10.69
N PRO A 52 4.88 -14.68 -11.29
CA PRO A 52 5.07 -15.74 -12.26
C PRO A 52 4.78 -17.11 -11.59
N PRO A 53 4.14 -18.05 -12.32
CA PRO A 53 3.80 -19.35 -11.79
C PRO A 53 5.06 -20.10 -11.36
N VAL A 54 5.12 -20.48 -10.07
CA VAL A 54 6.19 -21.33 -9.54
C VAL A 54 5.71 -22.77 -9.52
N GLU A 55 6.33 -23.62 -10.32
CA GLU A 55 6.05 -25.05 -10.34
C GLU A 55 6.96 -25.79 -9.36
N THR A 56 6.36 -26.58 -8.48
CA THR A 56 7.07 -27.43 -7.53
C THR A 56 6.68 -28.88 -7.76
N LEU A 57 7.68 -29.74 -7.93
CA LEU A 57 7.48 -31.17 -8.08
C LEU A 57 7.51 -31.80 -6.69
N ARG A 58 6.42 -32.47 -6.29
CA ARG A 58 6.40 -33.26 -5.06
C ARG A 58 6.60 -34.72 -5.40
N THR A 59 7.53 -35.36 -4.72
CA THR A 59 7.74 -36.81 -4.80
C THR A 59 7.01 -37.51 -3.66
N GLN A 60 6.55 -38.72 -3.94
CA GLN A 60 6.04 -39.65 -2.95
C GLN A 60 7.00 -40.84 -2.88
N LYS A 61 7.35 -41.22 -1.66
CA LYS A 61 8.16 -42.39 -1.38
C LYS A 61 7.26 -43.62 -1.44
N ILE A 62 7.51 -44.51 -2.39
CA ILE A 62 6.84 -45.80 -2.51
C ILE A 62 7.84 -46.87 -2.11
N GLU A 63 7.43 -47.77 -1.21
CA GLU A 63 8.25 -48.91 -0.80
C GLU A 63 7.88 -50.10 -1.68
N GLU A 64 8.79 -50.48 -2.58
CA GLU A 64 8.62 -51.63 -3.45
C GLU A 64 9.58 -52.75 -3.01
N PRO A 65 9.10 -54.01 -2.94
CA PRO A 65 9.98 -55.13 -2.64
C PRO A 65 10.83 -55.44 -3.88
N LEU A 66 12.12 -55.09 -3.82
CA LEU A 66 13.08 -55.49 -4.84
C LEU A 66 13.49 -56.95 -4.59
N VAL A 67 13.12 -57.82 -5.52
CA VAL A 67 13.54 -59.23 -5.51
C VAL A 67 14.98 -59.30 -6.00
N LEU A 68 15.92 -59.59 -5.09
CA LEU A 68 17.34 -59.75 -5.45
C LEU A 68 17.61 -61.10 -6.11
N TYR A 69 16.96 -62.15 -5.60
CA TYR A 69 17.01 -63.49 -6.17
C TYR A 69 15.60 -64.07 -6.25
N PRO A 70 15.20 -64.63 -7.41
CA PRO A 70 13.91 -65.29 -7.55
C PRO A 70 13.84 -66.54 -6.66
N ALA A 71 12.62 -66.91 -6.26
CA ALA A 71 12.42 -68.15 -5.50
C ALA A 71 12.84 -69.35 -6.36
N THR A 72 13.67 -70.22 -5.81
CA THR A 72 13.99 -71.54 -6.39
C THR A 72 13.24 -72.62 -5.61
N PRO A 73 13.07 -73.85 -6.14
CA PRO A 73 12.32 -74.90 -5.44
C PRO A 73 12.84 -75.21 -4.04
N GLU A 74 14.13 -74.97 -3.78
CA GLU A 74 14.79 -75.27 -2.49
C GLU A 74 15.04 -74.03 -1.61
N HIS A 75 14.87 -72.80 -2.14
CA HIS A 75 15.14 -71.57 -1.39
C HIS A 75 14.11 -70.45 -1.61
N PRO A 76 13.63 -69.80 -0.54
CA PRO A 76 12.72 -68.67 -0.65
C PRO A 76 13.41 -67.46 -1.29
N ALA A 77 12.60 -66.60 -1.93
CA ALA A 77 13.09 -65.38 -2.54
C ALA A 77 13.69 -64.43 -1.49
N GLN A 78 14.84 -63.85 -1.79
CA GLN A 78 15.42 -62.79 -0.99
C GLN A 78 14.92 -61.45 -1.53
N THR A 79 14.01 -60.82 -0.79
CA THR A 79 13.53 -59.46 -1.08
C THR A 79 14.19 -58.45 -0.14
N LYS A 80 14.54 -57.28 -0.68
CA LYS A 80 14.84 -56.10 0.13
C LYS A 80 13.80 -55.04 -0.15
N MET A 81 13.27 -54.42 0.90
CA MET A 81 12.43 -53.25 0.75
C MET A 81 13.32 -52.09 0.29
N VAL A 82 13.11 -51.61 -0.93
CA VAL A 82 13.81 -50.44 -1.46
C VAL A 82 12.78 -49.34 -1.59
N SER A 83 13.13 -48.15 -1.07
CA SER A 83 12.31 -46.98 -1.27
C SER A 83 12.65 -46.31 -2.59
N LYS A 84 11.64 -46.12 -3.43
CA LYS A 84 11.73 -45.36 -4.66
C LYS A 84 10.94 -44.07 -4.52
N ASP A 85 11.59 -42.95 -4.84
CA ASP A 85 10.91 -41.66 -4.93
C ASP A 85 10.27 -41.55 -6.31
N VAL A 86 8.94 -41.54 -6.34
CA VAL A 86 8.14 -41.41 -7.57
C VAL A 86 7.54 -39.99 -7.60
N PRO A 87 7.60 -39.27 -8.74
CA PRO A 87 6.95 -37.97 -8.86
C PRO A 87 5.42 -38.13 -8.70
N ALA A 88 4.85 -37.51 -7.66
CA ALA A 88 3.43 -37.59 -7.35
C ALA A 88 2.59 -36.56 -8.13
N GLY A 89 3.21 -35.46 -8.55
CA GLY A 89 2.57 -34.42 -9.35
C GLY A 89 3.37 -33.11 -9.37
N THR A 90 2.89 -32.16 -10.17
CA THR A 90 3.37 -30.77 -10.21
C THR A 90 2.32 -29.85 -9.58
N TRP A 91 2.76 -28.96 -8.70
CA TRP A 91 1.92 -27.91 -8.11
C TRP A 91 2.38 -26.56 -8.62
N THR A 92 1.48 -25.82 -9.26
CA THR A 92 1.71 -24.45 -9.71
C THR A 92 1.15 -23.48 -8.67
N THR A 93 1.99 -22.62 -8.13
CA THR A 93 1.58 -21.57 -7.17
C THR A 93 1.65 -20.21 -7.83
N ILE A 94 0.57 -19.44 -7.75
CA ILE A 94 0.49 -18.04 -8.20
C ILE A 94 0.00 -17.22 -7.02
N HIS A 95 0.76 -16.20 -6.64
CA HIS A 95 0.32 -15.20 -5.67
C HIS A 95 -0.33 -14.01 -6.38
N LEU A 96 -1.42 -13.53 -5.77
CA LEU A 96 -2.17 -12.35 -6.20
C LEU A 96 -2.10 -11.29 -5.09
N SER A 97 -1.97 -10.02 -5.47
CA SER A 97 -1.95 -8.90 -4.54
C SER A 97 -2.65 -7.67 -5.11
N GLY A 98 -3.40 -6.97 -4.25
CA GLY A 98 -3.99 -5.67 -4.53
C GLY A 98 -3.22 -4.50 -3.89
N CYS A 99 -2.02 -4.75 -3.37
CA CYS A 99 -1.18 -3.71 -2.80
C CYS A 99 -0.61 -2.78 -3.87
N MET A 100 -0.21 -1.57 -3.47
CA MET A 100 0.40 -0.59 -4.35
C MET A 100 1.91 -0.81 -4.47
N ALA A 101 2.50 -0.38 -5.58
CA ALA A 101 3.95 -0.36 -5.72
C ALA A 101 4.58 0.69 -4.78
N ALA A 102 5.79 0.41 -4.29
CA ALA A 102 6.44 1.24 -3.27
C ALA A 102 6.76 2.65 -3.78
N ASP A 103 7.19 2.74 -5.04
CA ASP A 103 7.51 3.96 -5.76
C ASP A 103 6.28 4.84 -6.00
N GLU A 104 5.13 4.25 -6.34
CA GLU A 104 3.87 4.97 -6.51
C GLU A 104 3.38 5.58 -5.19
N LYS A 105 3.49 4.81 -4.09
CA LYS A 105 3.17 5.31 -2.74
C LYS A 105 4.08 6.48 -2.37
N GLU A 106 5.38 6.35 -2.59
CA GLU A 106 6.33 7.42 -2.31
C GLU A 106 6.04 8.68 -3.13
N ALA A 107 5.77 8.53 -4.43
CA ALA A 107 5.39 9.63 -5.30
C ALA A 107 4.11 10.34 -4.83
N MET A 108 3.14 9.58 -4.27
CA MET A 108 1.94 10.15 -3.67
C MET A 108 2.26 10.97 -2.42
N LEU A 109 3.07 10.44 -1.51
CA LEU A 109 3.48 11.14 -0.29
C LEU A 109 4.21 12.44 -0.61
N VAL A 110 5.19 12.41 -1.51
CA VAL A 110 5.94 13.60 -1.94
C VAL A 110 5.02 14.68 -2.51
N ARG A 111 3.99 14.31 -3.28
CA ARG A 111 3.00 15.27 -3.81
C ARG A 111 2.17 15.90 -2.69
N ILE A 112 1.78 15.11 -1.70
CA ILE A 112 1.00 15.58 -0.54
C ILE A 112 1.83 16.55 0.30
N GLU A 113 3.10 16.22 0.57
CA GLU A 113 4.02 17.08 1.31
C GLU A 113 4.26 18.41 0.59
N ALA A 114 4.51 18.36 -0.74
CA ALA A 114 4.66 19.57 -1.54
C ALA A 114 3.42 20.47 -1.47
N LEU A 115 2.22 19.88 -1.44
CA LEU A 115 0.97 20.62 -1.29
C LEU A 115 0.81 21.20 0.12
N GLN A 116 1.15 20.44 1.17
CA GLN A 116 1.13 20.93 2.55
C GLN A 116 2.04 22.15 2.72
N ASP A 117 3.25 22.10 2.16
CA ASP A 117 4.20 23.23 2.22
C ASP A 117 3.70 24.45 1.44
N GLY A 118 3.04 24.23 0.30
CA GLY A 118 2.36 25.29 -0.45
C GLY A 118 1.26 25.96 0.38
N VAL A 119 0.40 25.18 1.03
CA VAL A 119 -0.69 25.69 1.87
C VAL A 119 -0.17 26.44 3.09
N LYS A 120 0.89 25.94 3.74
CA LYS A 120 1.54 26.65 4.85
C LYS A 120 2.07 28.02 4.41
N LYS A 121 2.74 28.10 3.26
CA LYS A 121 3.23 29.36 2.69
C LYS A 121 2.08 30.32 2.37
N ALA A 122 1.02 29.82 1.73
CA ALA A 122 -0.18 30.61 1.45
C ALA A 122 -0.84 31.15 2.73
N ARG A 123 -0.89 30.35 3.79
CA ARG A 123 -1.45 30.77 5.10
C ARG A 123 -0.62 31.88 5.74
N VAL A 124 0.71 31.78 5.68
CA VAL A 124 1.61 32.83 6.19
C VAL A 124 1.41 34.14 5.42
N LEU A 125 1.29 34.08 4.10
CA LEU A 125 1.02 35.25 3.25
C LEU A 125 -0.36 35.87 3.54
N ALA A 126 -1.40 35.04 3.66
CA ALA A 126 -2.76 35.50 3.97
C ALA A 126 -2.84 36.16 5.37
N ASN A 127 -2.07 35.67 6.35
CA ASN A 127 -1.96 36.32 7.66
C ASN A 127 -1.19 37.64 7.65
N THR A 128 -0.32 37.87 6.66
CA THR A 128 0.49 39.09 6.53
C THR A 128 -0.26 40.18 5.77
N THR A 129 -1.35 39.82 5.07
CA THR A 129 -2.20 40.80 4.41
C THR A 129 -2.94 41.59 5.48
N ASP A 130 -2.68 42.90 5.55
CA ASP A 130 -3.42 43.80 6.43
C ASP A 130 -4.91 43.59 6.18
N VAL A 131 -5.65 43.25 7.23
CA VAL A 131 -7.11 43.20 7.18
C VAL A 131 -7.58 44.63 6.92
N VAL A 132 -7.73 44.99 5.65
CA VAL A 132 -8.54 46.14 5.27
C VAL A 132 -9.92 45.77 5.75
N GLN A 133 -10.31 46.28 6.92
CA GLN A 133 -11.67 46.15 7.42
C GLN A 133 -12.57 46.89 6.44
N GLU A 134 -13.02 46.20 5.39
CA GLU A 134 -14.12 46.66 4.55
C GLU A 134 -15.35 46.75 5.45
N GLY A 135 -15.56 47.94 6.01
CA GLY A 135 -16.75 48.26 6.80
C GLY A 135 -16.51 48.94 8.14
N GLY A 136 -15.27 49.27 8.56
CA GLY A 136 -15.01 50.19 9.68
C GLY A 136 -15.69 49.89 11.02
N LYS A 137 -16.25 48.67 11.20
CA LYS A 137 -16.92 48.26 12.42
C LYS A 137 -15.97 47.36 13.19
N LYS A 138 -15.38 47.90 14.25
CA LYS A 138 -14.68 47.11 15.26
C LYS A 138 -15.70 46.13 15.83
N ILE A 139 -15.69 44.87 15.40
CA ILE A 139 -16.56 43.81 15.94
C ILE A 139 -16.45 43.77 17.48
N ALA A 140 -15.26 44.06 18.00
CA ALA A 140 -15.02 44.24 19.42
C ALA A 140 -15.92 45.30 20.07
N SER A 141 -16.17 46.46 19.46
CA SER A 141 -17.07 47.45 20.07
C SER A 141 -18.51 46.94 20.12
N VAL A 142 -19.01 46.35 19.02
CA VAL A 142 -20.39 45.81 18.99
C VAL A 142 -20.59 44.68 20.01
N VAL A 143 -19.60 43.80 20.19
CA VAL A 143 -19.66 42.71 21.16
C VAL A 143 -19.48 43.22 22.59
N LEU A 144 -18.59 44.18 22.81
CA LEU A 144 -18.40 44.79 24.14
C LEU A 144 -19.63 45.61 24.55
N ASP A 145 -20.23 46.37 23.64
CA ASP A 145 -21.45 47.13 23.90
C ASP A 145 -22.60 46.18 24.24
N PHE A 146 -22.78 45.07 23.49
CA PHE A 146 -23.80 44.05 23.81
C PHE A 146 -23.59 43.36 25.17
N VAL A 147 -22.35 43.16 25.60
CA VAL A 147 -22.03 42.44 26.85
C VAL A 147 -22.00 43.37 28.07
N PHE A 148 -21.66 44.65 27.89
CA PHE A 148 -21.39 45.59 28.97
C PHE A 148 -22.34 46.78 29.05
N GLU A 149 -23.25 47.01 28.10
CA GLU A 149 -24.36 47.94 28.30
C GLU A 149 -25.45 47.34 29.21
N LYS A 150 -26.07 48.21 30.01
CA LYS A 150 -27.10 47.89 30.99
C LYS A 150 -28.47 48.37 30.51
#